data_AF-A0A5Q4GFK1-F1
#
_entry.id   AF-A0A5Q4GFK1-F1
#
_cell.length_a   1.000
_cell.length_b   1.000
_cell.length_c   1.000
_cell.angle_alpha   90.00
_cell.angle_beta   90.00
_cell.angle_gamma   90.00
#
_symmetry.space_group_name_H-M   'P 1'
#
loop_
_entity.id
_entity.type
_entity.pdbx_description
1 polymer ?
#
loop_
_entity_poly.entity_id
_entity_poly.type
_entity_poly.pdbx_seq_one_letter_code
_entity_poly.pdbx_strand_id
1 'polypeptide(L)'
;MTDRPDEPDAEEPIDAELVDPDVTGREAYNVISDTVTGVNVRVSDNVFQAIAILVCLALGAGIGAAAFQERVPAALVGGFIGLVVGLFGSGIWLMCYRAIRHLRGRHD
;
A
#
# COMPACT_ATOMS: atom_id res chain seq x y z
N MET A 1 72.58 21.35 -0.81
CA MET A 1 72.34 19.92 -0.55
C MET A 1 72.24 19.74 0.95
N THR A 2 71.03 19.90 1.47
CA THR A 2 70.55 19.32 2.74
C THR A 2 69.06 19.10 2.50
N ASP A 3 68.77 17.96 1.86
CA ASP A 3 67.45 17.35 1.88
C ASP A 3 66.99 17.27 3.33
N ARG A 4 65.85 17.90 3.63
CA ARG A 4 65.05 17.54 4.79
C ARG A 4 63.96 16.60 4.28
N PRO A 5 63.81 15.41 4.89
CA PRO A 5 62.81 14.45 4.47
C PRO A 5 61.40 15.00 4.70
N ASP A 6 60.54 14.69 3.74
CA ASP A 6 59.12 15.02 3.66
C ASP A 6 58.43 14.97 5.03
N GLU A 7 58.00 16.14 5.53
CA GLU A 7 56.93 16.18 6.53
C GLU A 7 55.68 15.65 5.85
N PRO A 8 54.99 14.63 6.40
CA PRO A 8 53.71 14.23 5.87
C PRO A 8 52.77 15.42 6.09
N ASP A 9 52.29 16.01 4.99
CA ASP A 9 51.26 17.03 5.00
C ASP A 9 50.19 16.63 6.02
N ALA A 10 50.03 17.47 7.04
CA ALA A 10 49.04 17.26 8.08
C ALA A 10 47.70 16.95 7.40
N GLU A 11 47.15 15.75 7.68
CA GLU A 11 45.79 15.41 7.27
C GLU A 11 44.89 16.54 7.77
N GLU A 12 44.38 17.37 6.86
CA GLU A 12 43.31 18.30 7.18
C GLU A 12 42.20 17.46 7.83
N PRO A 13 41.77 17.76 9.07
CA PRO A 13 40.67 17.04 9.65
C PRO A 13 39.48 17.26 8.72
N ILE A 14 39.02 16.20 8.05
CA ILE A 14 37.79 16.22 7.28
C ILE A 14 36.74 16.86 8.18
N ASP A 15 36.28 18.03 7.78
CA ASP A 15 35.34 18.87 8.50
C ASP A 15 34.16 18.01 8.96
N ALA A 16 34.23 17.54 10.20
CA ALA A 16 33.20 16.75 10.85
C ALA A 16 32.01 17.64 11.27
N GLU A 17 31.75 18.70 10.49
CA GLU A 17 30.79 19.76 10.77
C GLU A 17 29.73 19.88 9.66
N LEU A 18 29.56 18.86 8.81
CA LEU A 18 28.44 18.80 7.85
C LEU A 18 27.80 17.41 7.66
N VAL A 19 28.15 16.43 8.48
CA VAL A 19 27.34 15.20 8.55
C VAL A 19 26.36 15.38 9.69
N ASP A 20 25.21 15.98 9.39
CA ASP A 20 24.08 16.06 10.31
C ASP A 20 23.55 14.62 10.54
N PRO A 21 23.87 13.97 11.69
CA PRO A 21 23.47 12.59 11.93
C PRO A 21 21.95 12.46 12.11
N ASP A 22 21.24 13.58 12.32
CA ASP A 22 19.79 13.60 12.47
C ASP A 22 19.08 13.40 11.13
N VAL A 23 19.71 13.70 9.99
CA VAL A 23 19.09 13.52 8.66
C VAL A 23 18.96 12.03 8.32
N THR A 24 19.99 11.23 8.57
CA THR A 24 19.96 9.78 8.31
C THR A 24 19.01 9.04 9.24
N GLY A 25 18.95 9.43 10.52
CA GLY A 25 18.04 8.84 11.50
C GLY A 25 16.58 9.15 11.20
N ARG A 26 16.27 10.39 10.79
CA ARG A 26 14.92 10.81 10.43
C ARG A 26 14.46 10.22 9.09
N GLU A 27 15.35 10.08 8.10
CA GLU A 27 15.06 9.37 6.86
C GLU A 27 14.81 7.88 7.08
N ALA A 28 15.65 7.20 7.86
CA ALA A 28 15.44 5.79 8.22
C ALA A 28 14.16 5.61 9.03
N TYR A 29 13.88 6.51 9.98
CA TYR A 29 12.63 6.53 10.73
C TYR A 29 11.43 6.75 9.81
N ASN A 30 11.51 7.65 8.84
CA ASN A 30 10.43 7.90 7.88
C ASN A 30 10.22 6.71 6.93
N VAL A 31 11.27 6.05 6.45
CA VAL A 31 11.16 4.85 5.60
C VAL A 31 10.54 3.69 6.38
N ILE A 32 11.00 3.47 7.61
CA ILE A 32 10.47 2.42 8.48
C ILE A 32 9.02 2.76 8.85
N SER A 33 8.75 3.98 9.33
CA SER A 33 7.42 4.47 9.63
C SER A 33 6.49 4.39 8.41
N ASP A 34 6.91 4.76 7.20
CA ASP A 34 6.06 4.61 6.01
C ASP A 34 5.85 3.15 5.63
N THR A 35 6.78 2.25 5.95
CA THR A 35 6.63 0.81 5.73
C THR A 35 5.68 0.18 6.76
N VAL A 36 5.78 0.55 8.04
CA VAL A 36 4.98 -0.05 9.13
C VAL A 36 3.64 0.66 9.31
N THR A 37 3.62 1.99 9.22
CA THR A 37 2.44 2.85 9.37
C THR A 37 1.69 3.05 8.05
N GLY A 38 2.33 2.87 6.89
CA GLY A 38 1.67 2.81 5.57
C GLY A 38 0.67 1.66 5.42
N VAL A 39 0.69 0.69 6.34
CA VAL A 39 -0.38 -0.29 6.51
C VAL A 39 -1.72 0.40 6.76
N ASN A 40 -1.76 1.49 7.51
CA ASN A 40 -3.02 2.12 7.92
C ASN A 40 -3.80 2.74 6.75
N VAL A 41 -3.11 3.25 5.71
CA VAL A 41 -3.74 3.77 4.49
C VAL A 41 -4.27 2.63 3.61
N ARG A 42 -3.59 1.47 3.61
CA ARG A 42 -4.06 0.26 2.89
C ARG A 42 -5.22 -0.44 3.57
N VAL A 43 -5.31 -0.38 4.91
CA VAL A 43 -6.41 -0.98 5.67
C VAL A 43 -7.75 -0.39 5.25
N SER A 44 -7.85 0.93 5.03
CA SER A 44 -9.09 1.56 4.57
C SER A 44 -9.55 1.00 3.21
N ASP A 45 -8.65 0.91 2.22
CA ASP A 45 -8.98 0.36 0.91
C ASP A 45 -9.37 -1.12 0.98
N ASN A 46 -8.65 -1.90 1.80
CA ASN A 46 -8.96 -3.30 2.04
C ASN A 46 -10.32 -3.49 2.75
N VAL A 47 -10.71 -2.57 3.64
CA VAL A 47 -12.02 -2.57 4.29
C VAL A 47 -13.12 -2.28 3.28
N PHE A 48 -12.95 -1.28 2.41
CA PHE A 48 -13.91 -1.02 1.32
C PHE A 48 -14.01 -2.21 0.35
N GLN A 49 -12.89 -2.85 0.03
CA GLN A 49 -12.87 -4.05 -0.79
C GLN A 49 -13.61 -5.20 -0.11
N ALA A 50 -13.36 -5.44 1.18
CA ALA A 50 -14.04 -6.47 1.95
C ALA A 50 -15.56 -6.23 2.00
N ILE A 51 -16.00 -4.98 2.26
CA ILE A 51 -17.41 -4.60 2.25
C ILE A 51 -18.03 -4.86 0.87
N ALA A 52 -17.36 -4.45 -0.21
CA ALA A 52 -17.85 -4.65 -1.57
C ALA A 52 -17.99 -6.15 -1.91
N ILE A 53 -17.00 -6.97 -1.56
CA ILE A 53 -17.06 -8.43 -1.72
C ILE A 53 -18.24 -9.02 -0.94
N LEU A 54 -18.44 -8.58 0.30
CA LEU A 54 -19.51 -9.08 1.18
C LEU A 54 -20.90 -8.72 0.61
N VAL A 55 -21.07 -7.49 0.11
CA VAL A 55 -22.30 -7.06 -0.56
C VAL A 55 -22.55 -7.88 -1.83
N CYS A 56 -21.55 -8.03 -2.70
CA CYS A 56 -21.71 -8.81 -3.92
C CYS A 56 -21.99 -10.29 -3.65
N LEU A 57 -21.36 -10.88 -2.62
CA LEU A 57 -21.65 -12.25 -2.18
C LEU A 57 -23.09 -12.37 -1.67
N ALA A 58 -23.55 -11.44 -0.83
CA ALA A 58 -24.91 -11.46 -0.30
C ALA A 58 -25.97 -11.28 -1.40
N LEU A 59 -25.73 -10.36 -2.34
CA LEU A 59 -26.61 -10.16 -3.49
C LEU A 59 -26.60 -11.38 -4.42
N GLY A 60 -25.44 -11.93 -4.74
CA GLY A 60 -25.31 -13.13 -5.57
C GLY A 60 -26.01 -14.33 -4.95
N ALA A 61 -25.81 -14.56 -3.65
CA ALA A 61 -26.47 -15.63 -2.91
C ALA A 61 -27.99 -15.42 -2.83
N GLY A 62 -28.43 -14.19 -2.58
CA GLY A 62 -29.86 -13.84 -2.52
C GLY A 62 -30.55 -14.02 -3.87
N ILE A 63 -29.94 -13.57 -4.96
CA ILE A 63 -30.44 -13.75 -6.32
C ILE A 63 -30.47 -15.24 -6.68
N GLY A 64 -29.41 -15.98 -6.38
CA GLY A 64 -29.35 -17.43 -6.60
C GLY A 64 -30.46 -18.17 -5.86
N ALA A 65 -30.65 -17.87 -4.57
CA ALA A 65 -31.70 -18.47 -3.76
C ALA A 65 -33.12 -18.14 -4.25
N ALA A 66 -33.33 -16.94 -4.80
CA ALA A 66 -34.62 -16.48 -5.27
C ALA A 66 -34.96 -16.98 -6.69
N ALA A 67 -33.95 -17.22 -7.53
CA ALA A 67 -34.15 -17.61 -8.93
C ALA A 67 -34.47 -19.10 -9.12
N PHE A 68 -34.17 -19.96 -8.15
CA PHE A 68 -34.29 -21.42 -8.28
C PHE A 68 -35.01 -22.06 -7.09
N GLN A 69 -35.69 -23.20 -7.35
CA GLN A 69 -36.41 -23.95 -6.31
C GLN A 69 -35.47 -24.54 -5.26
N GLU A 70 -34.29 -25.02 -5.69
CA GLU A 70 -33.26 -25.53 -4.78
C GLU A 70 -32.42 -24.39 -4.20
N ARG A 71 -32.96 -23.78 -3.13
CA ARG A 71 -32.43 -22.54 -2.54
C ARG A 71 -30.97 -22.65 -2.12
N VAL A 72 -30.57 -23.75 -1.48
CA VAL A 72 -29.22 -23.92 -0.91
C VAL A 72 -28.14 -24.01 -2.00
N PRO A 73 -28.19 -24.97 -2.96
CA PRO A 73 -27.17 -25.04 -4.00
C PRO A 73 -27.18 -23.80 -4.90
N ALA A 74 -28.36 -23.25 -5.20
CA ALA A 74 -28.46 -22.04 -6.00
C ALA A 74 -27.89 -20.80 -5.28
N ALA A 75 -28.08 -20.67 -3.96
CA ALA A 75 -27.44 -19.62 -3.17
C ALA A 75 -25.91 -19.75 -3.16
N LEU A 76 -25.38 -20.97 -3.08
CA LEU A 76 -23.93 -21.21 -3.11
C LEU A 76 -23.34 -20.82 -4.47
N VAL A 77 -23.97 -21.24 -5.57
CA VAL A 77 -23.52 -20.89 -6.93
C VAL A 77 -23.64 -19.38 -7.16
N GLY A 78 -24.78 -18.79 -6.82
CA GLY A 78 -24.99 -17.35 -6.93
C GLY A 78 -24.02 -16.55 -6.06
N GLY A 79 -23.78 -16.99 -4.83
CA GLY A 79 -22.82 -16.39 -3.90
C GLY A 79 -21.37 -16.49 -4.39
N PHE A 80 -20.99 -17.61 -5.00
CA PHE A 80 -19.68 -17.78 -5.61
C PHE A 80 -19.48 -16.84 -6.80
N ILE A 81 -20.47 -16.73 -7.69
CA ILE A 81 -20.44 -15.77 -8.81
C ILE A 81 -20.36 -14.33 -8.27
N GLY A 82 -21.18 -14.01 -7.28
CA GLY A 82 -21.17 -12.71 -6.60
C GLY A 82 -19.80 -12.40 -5.97
N LEU A 83 -19.15 -13.39 -5.34
CA LEU A 83 -17.81 -13.24 -4.78
C LEU A 83 -16.77 -12.98 -5.86
N VAL A 84 -16.79 -13.72 -6.98
CA VAL A 84 -15.86 -13.52 -8.10
C VAL A 84 -16.02 -12.12 -8.67
N VAL A 85 -17.26 -11.70 -8.95
CA VAL A 85 -17.57 -10.35 -9.46
C VAL A 85 -17.16 -9.28 -8.45
N GLY A 86 -17.47 -9.48 -7.17
CA GLY A 86 -17.12 -8.55 -6.10
C GLY A 86 -15.61 -8.42 -5.92
N LEU A 87 -14.86 -9.51 -5.94
CA LEU A 87 -13.41 -9.53 -5.75
C LEU A 87 -12.70 -8.79 -6.89
N PHE A 88 -13.00 -9.16 -8.14
CA PHE A 88 -12.35 -8.55 -9.30
C PHE A 88 -12.89 -7.14 -9.58
N GLY A 89 -14.20 -6.94 -9.47
CA GLY A 89 -14.84 -5.65 -9.72
C GLY A 89 -14.39 -4.57 -8.73
N SER A 90 -14.40 -4.88 -7.42
CA SER A 90 -13.96 -3.92 -6.41
C SER A 90 -12.45 -3.65 -6.47
N GLY A 91 -11.64 -4.69 -6.74
CA GLY A 91 -10.19 -4.55 -6.88
C GLY A 91 -9.81 -3.65 -8.06
N ILE A 92 -10.40 -3.88 -9.24
CA ILE A 92 -10.14 -3.07 -10.45
C ILE A 92 -10.63 -1.63 -10.23
N TRP A 93 -11.81 -1.44 -9.65
CA TRP A 93 -12.36 -0.12 -9.38
C TRP A 93 -11.48 0.71 -8.44
N LEU A 94 -10.99 0.12 -7.34
CA LEU A 94 -10.11 0.78 -6.39
C LEU A 94 -8.74 1.12 -7.02
N MET A 95 -8.19 0.23 -7.85
CA MET A 95 -6.97 0.54 -8.61
C MET A 95 -7.16 1.73 -9.56
N CYS A 96 -8.26 1.77 -10.31
CA CYS A 96 -8.60 2.88 -11.19
C CYS A 96 -8.83 4.18 -10.39
N TYR A 97 -9.58 4.12 -9.30
CA TYR A 97 -9.83 5.28 -8.43
C TYR A 97 -8.52 5.84 -7.87
N ARG A 98 -7.63 4.97 -7.38
CA ARG A 98 -6.32 5.37 -6.87
C ARG A 98 -5.45 5.99 -7.96
N ALA A 99 -5.40 5.38 -9.15
CA ALA A 99 -4.64 5.91 -10.29
C ALA A 99 -5.14 7.31 -10.69
N ILE A 100 -6.46 7.51 -10.76
CA ILE A 100 -7.07 8.81 -11.08
C ILE A 100 -6.82 9.84 -9.96
N ARG A 101 -6.92 9.44 -8.68
CA ARG A 101 -6.64 10.34 -7.55
C ARG A 101 -5.18 10.77 -7.52
N HIS A 102 -4.25 9.85 -7.81
CA HIS A 102 -2.83 10.12 -7.88
C HIS A 102 -2.49 11.07 -9.05
N LEU A 103 -3.09 10.86 -10.23
CA LEU A 103 -2.93 11.74 -11.40
C LEU A 103 -3.54 13.13 -11.19
N ARG A 104 -4.55 13.28 -10.32
CA ARG A 104 -5.21 14.56 -10.03
C ARG A 104 -4.49 15.43 -9.00
N GLY A 105 -3.33 15.00 -8.49
CA GLY A 105 -2.44 15.85 -7.68
C GLY A 105 -3.02 16.33 -6.34
N ARG A 106 -4.15 15.78 -5.88
CA ARG A 106 -4.65 16.05 -4.53
C ARG A 106 -3.98 15.11 -3.54
N HIS A 107 -2.85 15.57 -3.01
CA HIS A 107 -2.34 15.12 -1.73
C HIS A 107 -3.23 15.72 -0.63
N ASP A 108 -4.23 14.96 -0.23
CA ASP A 108 -4.89 15.04 1.09
C ASP A 108 -5.32 13.62 1.48
#